data_AF-A0A897NTG6-F1
#
_entry.id   AF-A0A897NTG6-F1
#
_cell.length_a   1.000
_cell.length_b   1.000
_cell.length_c   1.000
_cell.angle_alpha   90.00
_cell.angle_beta   90.00
_cell.angle_gamma   90.00
#
_symmetry.space_group_name_H-M   'P 1'
#
loop_
_entity.id
_entity.type
_entity.pdbx_description
1 polymer ?
#
loop_
_entity_poly.entity_id
_entity_poly.type
_entity_poly.pdbx_seq_one_letter_code
_entity_poly.pdbx_strand_id
1 'polypeptide(L)'
;MTPGWVHVCESDWELIEELVLDVGVLPLSRCNAARASFDLRADFEALLNDVRDEPDQQPLEAEMLSAAEDAIRAYKRGENVGTQRLVQARIVKWALAELDD
;
A
#
# COMPACT_ATOMS: atom_id res chain seq x y z
N MET A 1 17.14 -0.56 -3.13
CA MET A 1 16.03 0.41 -3.30
C MET A 1 15.39 0.54 -1.93
N THR A 2 14.96 1.74 -1.53
CA THR A 2 14.07 1.83 -0.37
C THR A 2 12.75 1.18 -0.78
N PRO A 3 12.14 0.30 0.05
CA PRO A 3 10.85 -0.28 -0.30
C PRO A 3 9.86 0.84 -0.64
N GLY A 4 9.11 0.66 -1.72
CA GLY A 4 8.16 1.67 -2.21
C GLY A 4 7.09 1.91 -1.14
N TRP A 5 6.98 3.15 -0.66
CA TRP A 5 5.94 3.53 0.29
C TRP A 5 4.69 3.99 -0.45
N VAL A 6 3.52 3.84 0.17
CA VAL A 6 2.27 4.38 -0.37
C VAL A 6 2.40 5.90 -0.52
N HIS A 7 2.22 6.37 -1.75
CA HIS A 7 2.21 7.79 -2.06
C HIS A 7 0.80 8.35 -1.90
N VAL A 8 0.69 9.41 -1.11
CA VAL A 8 -0.54 10.13 -0.82
C VAL A 8 -0.33 11.59 -1.20
N CYS A 9 -1.33 12.23 -1.80
CA CYS A 9 -1.28 13.65 -2.09
C CYS A 9 -1.13 14.47 -0.81
N GLU A 10 -0.39 15.57 -0.87
CA GLU A 10 -0.15 16.43 0.29
C GLU A 10 -1.45 16.92 0.94
N SER A 11 -2.45 17.25 0.12
CA SER A 11 -3.77 17.72 0.57
C SER A 11 -4.54 16.70 1.40
N ASP A 12 -4.24 15.41 1.26
CA ASP A 12 -5.04 14.33 1.83
C ASP A 12 -4.43 13.80 3.13
N TRP A 13 -3.22 14.25 3.50
CA TRP A 13 -2.48 13.70 4.64
C TRP A 13 -3.24 13.83 5.96
N GLU A 14 -3.86 14.97 6.23
CA GLU A 14 -4.60 15.19 7.48
C GLU A 14 -5.70 14.14 7.68
N LEU A 15 -6.50 13.90 6.65
CA LEU A 15 -7.57 12.89 6.67
C LEU A 15 -7.00 11.47 6.80
N ILE A 16 -5.92 11.17 6.07
CA ILE A 16 -5.30 9.84 6.09
C ILE A 16 -4.70 9.51 7.45
N GLU A 17 -4.08 10.49 8.13
CA GLU A 17 -3.58 10.33 9.48
C GLU A 17 -4.73 10.01 10.46
N GLU A 18 -5.82 10.78 10.42
CA GLU A 18 -7.01 10.56 11.26
C GLU A 18 -7.59 9.16 11.05
N LEU A 19 -7.83 8.78 9.79
CA LEU A 19 -8.42 7.46 9.47
C LEU A 19 -7.56 6.30 9.95
N VAL A 20 -6.23 6.40 9.86
CA VAL A 20 -5.31 5.30 10.16
C VAL A 20 -4.91 5.23 11.63
N LEU A 21 -4.68 6.39 12.28
CA LEU A 21 -4.21 6.44 13.65
C LEU A 21 -5.35 6.46 14.65
N ASP A 22 -6.39 7.24 14.38
CA ASP A 22 -7.46 7.51 15.34
C ASP A 22 -8.66 6.59 15.10
N VAL A 23 -9.12 6.48 13.85
CA VAL A 23 -10.27 5.62 13.50
C VAL A 23 -9.86 4.15 13.36
N GLY A 24 -8.64 3.89 12.89
CA GLY A 24 -8.10 2.54 12.75
C GLY A 24 -8.67 1.77 11.55
N VAL A 25 -8.99 2.47 10.45
CA VAL A 25 -9.52 1.87 9.22
C VAL A 25 -8.53 2.01 8.07
N LEU A 26 -8.54 1.06 7.13
CA LEU A 26 -7.78 1.17 5.88
C LEU A 26 -8.45 2.25 5.01
N PRO A 27 -7.78 3.39 4.73
CA PRO A 27 -8.38 4.48 3.95
C PRO A 27 -8.49 4.16 2.47
N LEU A 28 -7.69 3.19 2.00
CA LEU A 28 -7.80 2.63 0.67
C LEU A 28 -8.94 1.60 0.70
N SER A 29 -10.16 2.03 0.39
CA SER A 29 -11.21 1.05 0.10
C SER A 29 -10.76 0.09 -1.00
N ARG A 30 -11.25 -1.16 -1.01
CA ARG A 30 -11.10 -2.12 -2.13
C ARG A 30 -11.54 -1.59 -3.51
N CYS A 31 -12.01 -0.34 -3.60
CA CYS A 31 -12.28 0.35 -4.84
C CYS A 31 -10.95 0.60 -5.59
N ASN A 32 -10.47 -0.43 -6.28
CA ASN A 32 -10.30 -0.51 -7.74
C ASN A 32 -10.00 0.77 -8.54
N ALA A 33 -9.60 1.91 -7.99
CA ALA A 33 -9.15 3.06 -8.79
C ALA A 33 -7.78 2.75 -9.43
N ALA A 34 -6.99 1.86 -8.80
CA ALA A 34 -5.86 1.19 -9.44
C ALA A 34 -6.28 0.10 -10.45
N ARG A 35 -7.57 -0.24 -10.53
CA ARG A 35 -8.20 -1.21 -11.44
C ARG A 35 -9.23 -0.57 -12.39
N ALA A 36 -9.40 0.75 -12.33
CA ALA A 36 -10.31 1.50 -13.18
C ALA A 36 -9.55 1.79 -14.47
N SER A 37 -9.55 0.82 -15.38
CA SER A 37 -8.96 0.95 -16.70
C SER A 37 -9.73 2.03 -17.48
N PHE A 38 -9.09 3.17 -17.74
CA PHE A 38 -9.53 4.05 -18.82
C PHE A 38 -9.13 3.38 -20.16
N ASP A 39 -10.17 3.08 -20.93
CA ASP A 39 -10.17 2.22 -22.10
C ASP A 39 -9.52 2.86 -23.36
N LEU A 40 -8.66 2.05 -23.99
CA LEU A 40 -7.85 2.15 -25.22
C LEU A 40 -6.57 1.31 -25.03
N ARG A 41 -6.06 1.29 -23.79
CA ARG A 41 -4.96 0.40 -23.38
C ARG A 41 -5.46 -1.00 -23.07
N ALA A 42 -6.69 -1.15 -22.57
CA ALA A 42 -7.27 -2.44 -22.17
C ALA A 42 -7.43 -3.40 -23.37
N ASP A 43 -7.92 -2.91 -24.51
CA ASP A 43 -7.98 -3.70 -25.75
C ASP A 43 -6.60 -4.03 -26.33
N PHE A 44 -5.61 -3.13 -26.17
CA PHE A 44 -4.23 -3.35 -26.63
C PHE A 44 -3.44 -4.28 -25.69
N GLU A 45 -3.74 -4.23 -24.39
CA GLU A 45 -3.19 -5.09 -23.35
C GLU A 45 -3.87 -6.46 -23.34
N ALA A 46 -5.13 -6.59 -23.73
CA ALA A 46 -5.74 -7.90 -23.95
C ALA A 46 -4.96 -8.70 -25.01
N LEU A 47 -4.47 -8.04 -26.05
CA LEU A 47 -3.65 -8.65 -27.11
C LEU A 47 -2.21 -8.97 -26.65
N LEU A 48 -1.67 -8.22 -25.67
CA LEU A 48 -0.29 -8.38 -25.17
C LEU A 48 -0.19 -9.25 -23.89
N ASN A 49 -1.23 -9.25 -23.05
CA ASN A 49 -1.33 -10.07 -21.84
C ASN A 49 -1.57 -11.55 -22.18
N ASP A 50 -2.07 -11.85 -23.38
CA ASP A 50 -2.17 -13.24 -23.87
C ASP A 50 -0.78 -13.92 -24.01
N VAL A 51 0.31 -13.13 -23.92
CA VAL A 51 1.70 -13.60 -24.08
C VAL A 51 2.61 -13.24 -22.89
N ARG A 52 2.10 -12.57 -21.85
CA ARG A 52 2.92 -12.08 -20.73
C ARG A 52 2.47 -12.75 -19.43
N ASP A 53 3.40 -13.50 -18.83
CA ASP A 53 3.20 -14.06 -17.48
C ASP A 53 2.88 -12.93 -16.48
N GLU A 54 1.95 -13.21 -15.57
CA GLU A 54 1.62 -12.29 -14.48
C GLU A 54 2.89 -11.98 -13.66
N PRO A 55 3.23 -10.71 -13.42
CA PRO A 55 4.42 -10.36 -12.66
C PRO A 55 4.33 -10.86 -11.22
N ASP A 56 5.29 -11.68 -10.79
CA ASP A 56 5.40 -12.10 -9.39
C ASP A 56 5.75 -10.91 -8.49
N GLN A 57 4.78 -10.47 -7.67
CA GLN A 57 4.93 -9.37 -6.71
C GLN A 57 5.34 -9.86 -5.31
N GLN A 58 5.35 -11.17 -5.05
CA GLN A 58 5.59 -11.72 -3.71
C GLN A 58 6.91 -11.23 -3.08
N PRO A 59 8.03 -11.09 -3.82
CA PRO A 59 9.28 -10.59 -3.25
C PRO A 59 9.18 -9.14 -2.74
N LEU A 60 8.47 -8.28 -3.48
CA LEU A 60 8.30 -6.87 -3.12
C LEU A 60 7.34 -6.73 -1.94
N GLU A 61 6.25 -7.50 -1.94
CA GLU A 61 5.28 -7.55 -0.84
C GLU A 61 5.96 -7.96 0.47
N ALA A 62 6.83 -8.97 0.43
CA ALA A 62 7.61 -9.41 1.60
C ALA A 62 8.55 -8.32 2.13
N GLU A 63 9.24 -7.58 1.23
CA GLU A 63 10.11 -6.47 1.61
C GLU A 63 9.31 -5.35 2.28
N MET A 64 8.17 -4.97 1.68
CA MET A 64 7.29 -3.92 2.19
C MET A 64 6.69 -4.30 3.55
N LEU A 65 6.25 -5.55 3.71
CA LEU A 65 5.73 -6.06 4.98
C LEU A 65 6.80 -6.02 6.08
N SER A 66 8.01 -6.51 5.80
CA SER A 66 9.11 -6.46 6.76
C SER A 66 9.43 -5.02 7.21
N ALA A 67 9.51 -4.09 6.27
CA ALA A 67 9.78 -2.68 6.57
C ALA A 67 8.65 -2.01 7.38
N ALA A 68 7.39 -2.36 7.09
CA ALA A 68 6.24 -1.88 7.84
C ALA A 68 6.25 -2.41 9.28
N GLU A 69 6.53 -3.70 9.47
CA GLU A 69 6.61 -4.28 10.80
C GLU A 69 7.75 -3.68 11.64
N ASP A 70 8.91 -3.40 11.03
CA ASP A 70 10.03 -2.75 11.71
C ASP A 70 9.66 -1.35 12.20
N ALA A 71 8.98 -0.54 11.37
CA ALA A 71 8.51 0.78 11.75
C ALA A 71 7.50 0.70 12.92
N ILE A 72 6.56 -0.24 12.87
CA ILE A 72 5.58 -0.45 13.95
C ILE A 72 6.27 -0.92 15.24
N ARG A 73 7.25 -1.82 15.14
CA ARG A 73 8.03 -2.30 16.30
C ARG A 73 8.85 -1.17 16.93
N ALA A 74 9.51 -0.34 16.13
CA ALA A 74 10.27 0.82 16.60
C ALA A 74 9.36 1.81 17.36
N TYR A 75 8.20 2.14 16.79
CA TYR A 75 7.21 3.00 17.46
C TYR A 75 6.75 2.42 18.80
N LYS A 76 6.46 1.11 18.86
CA LYS A 76 6.07 0.41 20.10
C LYS A 76 7.16 0.43 21.17
N ARG A 77 8.43 0.59 20.80
CA ARG A 77 9.57 0.76 21.73
C ARG A 77 9.76 2.21 22.18
N GLY A 78 8.94 3.14 21.71
CA GLY A 78 9.04 4.57 22.02
C GLY A 78 10.03 5.33 21.14
N GLU A 79 10.50 4.73 20.03
CA GLU A 79 11.36 5.43 19.08
C GLU A 79 10.56 6.42 18.22
N ASN A 80 11.19 7.53 17.84
CA ASN A 80 10.58 8.49 16.92
C ASN A 80 10.69 8.00 15.47
N VAL A 81 9.60 7.46 14.94
CA VAL A 81 9.49 6.92 13.57
C VAL A 81 8.95 7.96 12.57
N GLY A 82 8.31 9.02 13.07
CA GLY A 82 7.54 9.98 12.28
C GLY A 82 6.12 9.49 11.94
N THR A 83 5.13 10.37 12.07
CA THR A 83 3.70 10.06 11.87
C THR A 83 3.43 9.47 10.49
N GLN A 84 3.92 10.12 9.44
CA GLN A 84 3.76 9.67 8.06
C GLN A 84 4.23 8.22 7.85
N ARG A 85 5.41 7.88 8.36
CA ARG A 85 5.99 6.54 8.22
C ARG A 85 5.19 5.49 9.00
N LEU A 86 4.69 5.85 10.18
CA LEU A 86 3.83 4.97 10.97
C LEU A 86 2.50 4.69 10.26
N VAL A 87 1.91 5.71 9.65
CA VAL A 87 0.66 5.60 8.89
C VAL A 87 0.85 4.71 7.67
N GLN A 88 1.87 4.96 6.86
CA GLN A 88 2.19 4.12 5.70
C GLN A 88 2.45 2.66 6.11
N ALA A 89 3.15 2.42 7.23
CA ALA A 89 3.39 1.08 7.74
C ALA A 89 2.09 0.35 8.13
N ARG A 90 1.12 1.03 8.75
CA ARG A 90 -0.19 0.43 9.05
C ARG A 90 -0.96 0.10 7.78
N ILE A 91 -0.99 1.03 6.81
CA ILE A 91 -1.66 0.82 5.51
C ILE A 91 -1.11 -0.43 4.80
N VAL A 92 0.21 -0.54 4.67
CA VAL A 92 0.85 -1.70 4.02
C VAL A 92 0.48 -3.00 4.73
N LYS A 93 0.58 -3.03 6.07
CA LYS A 93 0.28 -4.22 6.85
C LYS A 93 -1.17 -4.68 6.67
N TRP A 94 -2.13 -3.75 6.67
CA TRP A 94 -3.54 -4.08 6.50
C TRP A 94 -3.88 -4.48 5.07
N ALA A 95 -3.36 -3.75 4.08
CA ALA A 95 -3.60 -4.03 2.68
C ALA A 95 -3.11 -5.44 2.27
N LEU A 96 -1.94 -5.87 2.76
CA LEU A 96 -1.45 -7.23 2.49
C LEU A 96 -2.23 -8.30 3.24
N ALA A 97 -2.67 -8.01 4.47
CA ALA A 97 -3.52 -8.94 5.22
C ALA A 97 -4.88 -9.21 4.52
N GLU A 98 -5.43 -8.24 3.76
CA GLU A 98 -6.65 -8.43 2.96
C GLU A 98 -6.46 -9.30 1.70
N LEU A 99 -5.22 -9.64 1.33
CA LEU A 99 -4.92 -10.53 0.20
C LEU A 99 -4.82 -12.00 0.63
N ASP A 100 -4.53 -12.26 1.90
CA ASP A 100 -4.42 -13.60 2.48
C ASP A 100 -5.80 -14.21 2.86
N ASP A 101 -6.88 -13.41 2.79
CA ASP A 101 -8.28 -13.79 3.06
C ASP A 101 -9.07 -14.11 1.77
#